data_AF-A0A967WH38-F1
#
_entry.id   AF-A0A967WH38-F1
#
_cell.length_a   1.000
_cell.length_b   1.000
_cell.length_c   1.000
_cell.angle_alpha   90.00
_cell.angle_beta   90.00
_cell.angle_gamma   90.00
#
_symmetry.space_group_name_H-M   'P 1'
#
loop_
_entity.id
_entity.type
_entity.pdbx_description
1 polymer ?
#
loop_
_entity_poly.entity_id
_entity_poly.type
_entity_poly.pdbx_seq_one_letter_code
_entity_poly.pdbx_strand_id
1 'polypeptide(L)'
;SEQHRLLYRIAQAYYVDGLTQKQIANRFGLSRPKVSRLLQKGRDNGIISITLTPPPNGMADLEHALEQRFGLREAVVVPVSDPDDHPTVVRELGPAAAECLLRSIS
;
A
#
# COMPACT_ATOMS: atom_id res chain seq x y z
N SER A 1 25.19 -11.89 8.06
CA SER A 1 26.35 -11.34 7.32
C SER A 1 26.39 -9.82 7.47
N GLU A 2 27.57 -9.19 7.34
CA GLU A 2 27.73 -7.72 7.40
C GLU A 2 26.75 -6.96 6.49
N GLN A 3 26.49 -7.51 5.30
CA GLN A 3 25.54 -6.93 4.36
C GLN A 3 24.10 -6.89 4.89
N HIS A 4 23.63 -7.95 5.55
CA HIS A 4 22.30 -7.98 6.17
C HIS A 4 22.18 -6.92 7.27
N ARG A 5 23.24 -6.75 8.08
CA ARG A 5 23.28 -5.73 9.14
C ARG A 5 23.23 -4.32 8.58
N LEU A 6 23.95 -4.04 7.50
CA LEU A 6 23.88 -2.73 6.82
C LEU A 6 22.48 -2.45 6.26
N LEU A 7 21.87 -3.43 5.60
CA LEU A 7 20.51 -3.32 5.05
C LEU A 7 19.49 -3.03 6.14
N TYR A 8 19.57 -3.76 7.26
CA TYR A 8 18.71 -3.53 8.42
C TYR A 8 18.86 -2.09 8.98
N ARG A 9 20.09 -1.61 9.16
CA ARG A 9 20.33 -0.25 9.69
C ARG A 9 19.84 0.85 8.76
N ILE A 10 19.96 0.64 7.44
CA ILE A 10 19.42 1.57 6.43
C ILE A 10 17.89 1.56 6.46
N ALA A 11 17.26 0.38 6.57
CA ALA A 11 15.82 0.23 6.67
C ALA A 11 15.27 0.89 7.95
N GLN A 12 15.89 0.63 9.10
CA GLN A 12 15.53 1.25 10.38
C GLN A 12 15.60 2.77 10.29
N ALA A 13 16.69 3.31 9.75
CA ALA A 13 16.85 4.75 9.58
C ALA A 13 15.76 5.37 8.68
N TYR A 14 15.26 4.64 7.69
CA TYR A 14 14.24 5.14 6.77
C TYR A 14 12.82 5.01 7.32
N TYR A 15 12.41 3.81 7.74
CA TYR A 15 11.03 3.51 8.11
C TYR A 15 10.71 3.78 9.58
N VAL A 16 11.71 3.71 10.47
CA VAL A 16 11.51 3.91 11.92
C VAL A 16 11.96 5.30 12.33
N ASP A 17 13.17 5.71 11.94
CA ASP A 17 13.72 7.02 12.33
C ASP A 17 13.21 8.17 11.42
N GLY A 18 12.50 7.86 10.34
CA GLY A 18 11.93 8.86 9.42
C GLY A 18 12.96 9.66 8.62
N LEU A 19 14.21 9.19 8.51
CA LEU A 19 15.26 9.92 7.79
C LEU A 19 15.05 9.84 6.27
N THR A 20 15.29 10.95 5.60
CA THR A 20 15.34 10.99 4.14
C THR A 20 16.52 10.17 3.62
N GLN A 21 16.42 9.65 2.38
CA GLN A 21 17.54 8.93 1.76
C GLN A 21 18.82 9.76 1.64
N LYS A 22 18.71 11.11 1.61
CA LYS A 22 19.86 12.03 1.63
C LYS A 22 20.54 12.06 3.00
N GLN A 23 19.76 12.15 4.09
CA GLN A 23 20.30 12.09 5.45
C GLN A 23 20.96 10.73 5.74
N ILE A 24 20.34 9.65 5.28
CA ILE A 24 20.90 8.29 5.38
C ILE A 24 22.20 8.20 4.57
N ALA A 25 22.22 8.70 3.34
CA ALA A 25 23.42 8.74 2.50
C ALA A 25 24.59 9.40 3.24
N ASN A 26 24.37 10.58 3.83
CA ASN A 26 25.38 11.27 4.62
C ASN A 26 25.81 10.49 5.86
N ARG A 27 24.87 9.90 6.61
CA ARG A 27 25.13 9.13 7.85
C ARG A 27 25.99 7.89 7.62
N PHE A 28 25.81 7.22 6.48
CA PHE A 28 26.49 5.96 6.17
C PHE A 28 27.63 6.11 5.14
N GLY A 29 27.96 7.33 4.71
CA GLY A 29 29.00 7.56 3.70
C GLY A 29 28.66 6.96 2.33
N LEU A 30 27.37 6.96 1.96
CA LEU A 30 26.85 6.38 0.73
C LEU A 30 26.30 7.48 -0.19
N SER A 31 26.09 7.17 -1.46
CA SER A 31 25.31 8.04 -2.35
C SER A 31 23.81 7.80 -2.18
N ARG A 32 22.98 8.82 -2.42
CA ARG A 32 21.50 8.69 -2.38
C ARG A 32 20.99 7.56 -3.29
N PRO A 33 21.46 7.38 -4.55
CA PRO A 33 21.06 6.23 -5.37
C PRO A 33 21.45 4.88 -4.76
N LYS A 34 22.60 4.80 -4.08
CA LYS A 34 23.03 3.57 -3.39
C LYS A 34 22.07 3.23 -2.25
N VAL A 35 21.65 4.22 -1.45
CA VAL A 35 20.64 4.04 -0.39
C VAL A 35 19.32 3.53 -0.97
N SER A 36 18.83 4.13 -2.06
CA SER A 36 17.61 3.68 -2.74
C SER A 36 17.71 2.20 -3.17
N ARG A 37 18.80 1.81 -3.83
CA ARG A 37 19.04 0.41 -4.23
C ARG A 37 19.14 -0.54 -3.04
N LEU A 38 19.72 -0.11 -1.92
CA LEU A 38 19.83 -0.92 -0.71
C LEU A 38 18.47 -1.12 -0.04
N LEU A 39 17.62 -0.09 0.01
CA LEU A 39 16.23 -0.24 0.47
C LEU A 39 15.45 -1.19 -0.43
N GLN A 40 15.62 -1.11 -1.75
CA GLN A 40 14.99 -2.06 -2.68
C GLN A 40 15.48 -3.49 -2.44
N LYS A 41 16.80 -3.69 -2.37
CA LYS A 41 17.39 -5.00 -2.07
C LYS A 41 16.94 -5.55 -0.72
N GLY A 42 16.72 -4.70 0.26
CA GLY A 42 16.17 -5.10 1.56
C GLY A 42 14.73 -5.64 1.44
N ARG A 43 13.91 -5.07 0.55
CA ARG A 43 12.57 -5.60 0.22
C ARG A 43 12.68 -6.92 -0.53
N ASP A 44 13.48 -6.96 -1.60
CA ASP A 44 13.60 -8.15 -2.46
C ASP A 44 14.13 -9.37 -1.69
N ASN A 45 15.00 -9.15 -0.70
CA ASN A 45 15.57 -10.22 0.13
C ASN A 45 14.78 -10.52 1.41
N GLY A 46 13.59 -9.93 1.60
CA GLY A 46 12.74 -10.17 2.77
C GLY A 46 13.26 -9.59 4.10
N ILE A 47 14.26 -8.70 4.07
CA ILE A 47 14.74 -7.99 5.26
C ILE A 47 13.73 -6.90 5.68
N ILE A 48 13.00 -6.37 4.69
CA ILE A 48 11.95 -5.36 4.87
C ILE A 48 10.63 -6.02 4.49
N SER A 49 9.73 -6.17 5.46
CA SER A 49 8.33 -6.49 5.25
C SER A 49 7.49 -5.28 5.60
N ILE A 50 6.61 -4.84 4.70
CA ILE A 50 5.68 -3.74 4.94
C ILE A 50 4.30 -4.36 5.07
N THR A 51 3.69 -4.18 6.23
CA THR A 51 2.30 -4.56 6.48
C THR A 51 1.46 -3.29 6.47
N LEU A 52 0.45 -3.26 5.59
CA LEU A 52 -0.57 -2.23 5.59
C LEU A 52 -1.80 -2.78 6.30
N THR A 53 -2.35 -2.01 7.23
CA THR A 53 -3.62 -2.36 7.87
C THR A 53 -4.74 -1.76 7.03
N PRO A 54 -5.66 -2.56 6.47
CA PRO A 54 -6.80 -2.01 5.74
C PRO A 54 -7.70 -1.21 6.70
N PRO A 55 -8.42 -0.19 6.19
CA PRO A 55 -9.43 0.49 6.99
C PRO A 55 -10.50 -0.50 7.46
N PRO A 56 -11.16 -0.27 8.62
CA PRO A 56 -12.23 -1.13 9.10
C PRO A 56 -13.34 -1.22 8.04
N ASN A 57 -13.80 -2.44 7.76
CA ASN A 57 -14.74 -2.79 6.68
C ASN A 57 -14.22 -2.57 5.25
N GLY A 58 -12.95 -2.24 5.09
CA GLY A 58 -12.32 -2.08 3.80
C GLY A 58 -12.04 -3.42 3.13
N MET A 59 -12.44 -3.54 1.87
CA MET A 59 -12.14 -4.67 1.00
C MET A 59 -10.98 -4.32 0.05
N ALA A 60 -10.07 -3.46 0.50
CA ALA A 60 -9.01 -2.84 -0.32
C ALA A 60 -8.15 -3.86 -1.07
N ASP A 61 -7.82 -5.00 -0.43
CA ASP A 61 -7.05 -6.06 -1.09
C ASP A 61 -7.85 -6.71 -2.23
N LEU A 62 -9.16 -6.89 -2.04
CA LEU A 62 -10.05 -7.44 -3.07
C LEU A 62 -10.30 -6.42 -4.19
N GLU A 63 -10.52 -5.15 -3.85
CA GLU A 63 -10.62 -4.03 -4.80
C GLU A 63 -9.37 -3.96 -5.67
N HIS A 64 -8.19 -3.95 -5.05
CA HIS A 64 -6.92 -3.95 -5.76
C HIS A 64 -6.74 -5.19 -6.65
N ALA A 65 -7.13 -6.37 -6.17
CA ALA A 65 -7.09 -7.60 -6.97
C ALA A 65 -8.02 -7.54 -8.19
N LEU A 66 -9.21 -6.95 -8.06
CA LEU A 66 -10.15 -6.73 -9.17
C LEU A 66 -9.57 -5.74 -10.19
N GLU A 67 -8.98 -4.64 -9.74
CA GLU A 67 -8.31 -3.65 -10.59
C GLU A 67 -7.20 -4.27 -11.42
N GLN A 68 -6.29 -5.01 -10.79
CA GLN A 68 -5.19 -5.67 -11.48
C GLN A 68 -5.67 -6.75 -12.45
N ARG A 69 -6.67 -7.53 -12.06
CA ARG A 69 -7.16 -8.66 -12.87
C ARG A 69 -7.93 -8.19 -14.11
N PHE A 70 -8.71 -7.13 -14.00
CA PHE A 70 -9.62 -6.67 -15.05
C PHE A 70 -9.17 -5.35 -15.72
N GLY A 71 -8.05 -4.75 -15.27
CA GLY A 71 -7.56 -3.48 -15.80
C GLY A 71 -8.49 -2.31 -15.49
N LEU A 72 -9.19 -2.35 -14.35
CA LEU A 72 -10.09 -1.27 -13.93
C LEU A 72 -9.29 -0.09 -13.40
N ARG A 73 -9.80 1.12 -13.60
CA ARG A 73 -9.22 2.33 -12.99
C ARG A 73 -9.40 2.33 -11.47
N GLU A 74 -10.56 1.87 -11.02
CA GLU A 74 -10.96 1.84 -9.62
C GLU A 74 -12.00 0.72 -9.45
N ALA A 75 -11.90 -0.03 -8.36
CA ALA A 75 -12.94 -0.96 -7.92
C ALA A 75 -13.37 -0.60 -6.49
N VAL A 76 -14.67 -0.73 -6.20
CA VAL A 76 -15.23 -0.54 -4.86
C VAL A 76 -16.06 -1.76 -4.50
N VAL A 77 -15.77 -2.39 -3.38
CA VAL A 77 -16.47 -3.59 -2.91
C VAL A 77 -17.21 -3.26 -1.63
N VAL A 78 -18.54 -3.27 -1.73
CA VAL A 78 -19.45 -3.00 -0.61
C VAL A 78 -19.96 -4.32 -0.05
N PRO A 79 -19.69 -4.63 1.23
CA PRO A 79 -20.33 -5.76 1.89
C PRO A 79 -21.82 -5.46 2.04
N VAL A 80 -22.67 -6.35 1.54
CA VAL A 80 -24.13 -6.25 1.66
C VAL A 80 -24.63 -7.21 2.73
N SER A 81 -25.63 -6.78 3.50
CA SER A 81 -26.18 -7.53 4.63
C SER A 81 -27.05 -8.72 4.21
N ASP A 82 -27.79 -8.56 3.11
CA ASP A 82 -28.59 -9.60 2.46
C ASP A 82 -28.36 -9.52 0.93
N PRO A 83 -27.47 -10.37 0.38
CA PRO A 83 -27.18 -10.38 -1.05
C PRO A 83 -28.36 -10.80 -1.95
N ASP A 84 -29.34 -11.52 -1.40
CA ASP A 84 -30.48 -12.05 -2.16
C ASP A 84 -31.66 -11.04 -2.19
N ASP A 85 -31.68 -10.06 -1.28
CA ASP A 85 -32.66 -8.96 -1.27
C ASP A 85 -32.21 -7.77 -2.12
N HIS A 86 -32.69 -7.72 -3.36
CA HIS A 86 -32.33 -6.66 -4.32
C HIS A 86 -32.56 -5.22 -3.79
N PRO A 87 -33.68 -4.86 -3.13
CA PRO A 87 -33.84 -3.57 -2.48
C PRO A 87 -32.73 -3.23 -1.48
N THR A 88 -32.31 -4.18 -0.63
CA THR A 88 -31.21 -3.99 0.31
C THR A 88 -29.88 -3.77 -0.41
N VAL A 89 -29.57 -4.58 -1.42
CA VAL A 89 -28.36 -4.44 -2.25
C VAL A 89 -28.28 -3.03 -2.86
N VAL A 90 -29.34 -2.56 -3.51
CA VAL A 90 -29.36 -1.23 -4.14
C VAL A 90 -29.17 -0.11 -3.10
N ARG A 91 -29.84 -0.22 -1.95
CA ARG A 91 -29.74 0.77 -0.87
C ARG A 91 -28.32 0.87 -0.30
N GLU A 92 -27.65 -0.26 -0.10
CA GLU A 92 -26.32 -0.32 0.49
C GLU A 92 -25.22 0.04 -0.53
N LEU A 93 -25.40 -0.30 -1.80
CA LEU A 93 -24.46 0.03 -2.88
C LEU A 93 -24.51 1.52 -3.29
N GLY A 94 -25.69 2.13 -3.25
CA GLY A 94 -25.94 3.48 -3.76
C GLY A 94 -24.96 4.56 -3.26
N PRO A 95 -24.73 4.71 -1.94
CA PRO A 95 -23.80 5.70 -1.40
C PRO A 95 -22.37 5.53 -1.93
N ALA A 96 -21.87 4.29 -1.98
CA ALA A 96 -20.52 4.00 -2.47
C ALA A 96 -20.40 4.28 -3.97
N ALA A 97 -21.43 3.97 -4.75
CA ALA A 97 -21.48 4.28 -6.18
C ALA A 97 -21.48 5.80 -6.43
N ALA A 98 -22.25 6.56 -5.64
CA ALA A 98 -22.28 8.02 -5.72
C ALA A 98 -20.91 8.63 -5.36
N GLU A 99 -20.26 8.16 -4.30
CA GLU A 99 -18.93 8.61 -3.91
C GLU A 99 -17.87 8.31 -4.98
N CYS A 100 -17.86 7.08 -5.50
CA CYS A 100 -16.97 6.68 -6.60
C CYS A 100 -17.18 7.56 -7.84
N LEU A 101 -18.43 7.85 -8.21
CA LEU A 101 -18.75 8.73 -9.32
C LEU A 101 -18.23 10.16 -9.09
N LEU A 102 -18.43 10.72 -7.90
CA LEU A 102 -17.96 12.08 -7.56
C LEU A 102 -16.43 12.20 -7.62
N ARG A 103 -15.70 11.18 -7.12
CA ARG A 103 -14.23 11.11 -7.25
C ARG A 103 -13.79 10.98 -8.71
N SER A 104 -14.60 10.30 -9.52
CA SER A 104 -14.28 9.98 -10.91
C SER A 104 -14.47 11.12 -11.90
N ILE A 105 -15.33 12.09 -11.57
CA ILE A 105 -15.68 13.25 -12.41
C ILE A 105 -15.02 14.56 -11.97
N SER A 106 -14.34 14.56 -10.82
CA SER A 106 -13.53 15.68 -10.33
C SER A 106 -12.09 15.56 -10.83
#